data_AF-A0A1V9XEP3-F1
#
_entry.id   AF-A0A1V9XEP3-F1
#
_cell.length_a   1.000
_cell.length_b   1.000
_cell.length_c   1.000
_cell.angle_alpha   90.00
_cell.angle_beta   90.00
_cell.angle_gamma   90.00
#
_symmetry.space_group_name_H-M   'P 1'
#
loop_
_entity.id
_entity.type
_entity.pdbx_description
1 polymer ?
#
loop_
_entity_poly.entity_id
_entity_poly.type
_entity_poly.pdbx_seq_one_letter_code
_entity_poly.pdbx_strand_id
1 'polypeptide(L)'
;MGYFFAVTALTSMIMVVVHDRVPSMETYPPLPDIFLDNVPHIPWAFAMCELAGVLLFVIWVGILVFHRHRFILLRRQFSLFGSVFLLRCVTMLITSLSVPGKHLECRGRQPGDAWQKLQQAFQIWQ
;
A
#
# COMPACT_ATOMS: atom_id res chain seq x y z
N MET A 1 -3.87 12.76 15.94
CA MET A 1 -3.54 11.32 16.02
C MET A 1 -4.71 10.46 15.60
N GLY A 2 -5.93 10.70 16.11
CA GLY A 2 -7.14 9.98 15.66
C GLY A 2 -7.36 9.96 14.14
N TYR A 3 -7.05 11.06 13.43
CA TYR A 3 -7.12 11.10 11.96
C TYR A 3 -6.25 10.02 11.29
N PHE A 4 -4.99 9.86 11.72
CA PHE A 4 -4.10 8.85 11.15
C PHE A 4 -4.65 7.44 11.39
N PHE A 5 -5.06 7.12 12.61
CA PHE A 5 -5.65 5.82 12.94
C PHE A 5 -6.91 5.52 12.12
N ALA A 6 -7.82 6.49 12.00
CA ALA A 6 -9.02 6.36 11.18
C ALA A 6 -8.69 6.10 9.71
N VAL A 7 -7.72 6.83 9.15
CA VAL A 7 -7.28 6.62 7.75
C VAL A 7 -6.58 5.27 7.57
N THR A 8 -5.76 4.82 8.52
CA THR A 8 -5.12 3.49 8.42
C THR A 8 -6.14 2.34 8.48
N ALA A 9 -7.18 2.47 9.32
CA ALA A 9 -8.29 1.52 9.36
C ALA A 9 -9.11 1.56 8.07
N LEU A 10 -9.33 2.75 7.50
CA LEU A 10 -9.94 2.87 6.18
C LEU A 10 -9.05 2.21 5.10
N THR A 11 -7.74 2.42 5.16
CA THR A 11 -6.79 1.87 4.18
C THR A 11 -6.82 0.34 4.17
N SER A 12 -6.88 -0.31 5.34
CA SER A 12 -6.98 -1.78 5.39
C SER A 12 -8.28 -2.29 4.77
N MET A 13 -9.39 -1.58 4.97
CA MET A 13 -10.67 -1.90 4.33
C MET A 13 -10.61 -1.73 2.81
N ILE A 14 -10.10 -0.58 2.34
CA ILE A 14 -9.97 -0.29 0.90
C ILE A 14 -9.05 -1.31 0.22
N MET A 15 -7.95 -1.72 0.86
CA MET A 15 -7.05 -2.73 0.30
C MET A 15 -7.77 -4.07 0.03
N VAL A 16 -8.62 -4.52 0.96
CA VAL A 16 -9.41 -5.75 0.77
C VAL A 16 -10.44 -5.58 -0.34
N VAL A 17 -11.13 -4.43 -0.39
CA VAL A 17 -12.14 -4.15 -1.43
C VAL A 17 -11.51 -4.08 -2.82
N VAL A 18 -10.38 -3.39 -2.95
CA VAL A 18 -9.67 -3.23 -4.24
C VAL A 18 -9.12 -4.57 -4.71
N HIS A 19 -8.60 -5.39 -3.80
CA HIS A 19 -8.12 -6.74 -4.13
C HIS A 19 -9.23 -7.63 -4.71
N ASP A 20 -10.48 -7.50 -4.25
CA ASP A 20 -11.62 -8.24 -4.82
C ASP A 20 -12.00 -7.76 -6.24
N ARG A 21 -11.64 -6.52 -6.61
CA ARG A 21 -11.90 -5.97 -7.95
C ARG A 21 -10.82 -6.35 -8.96
N VAL A 22 -9.65 -6.80 -8.52
CA VAL A 22 -8.56 -7.22 -9.42
C VAL A 22 -8.90 -8.59 -10.00
N PRO A 23 -8.98 -8.72 -11.34
CA PRO A 23 -9.25 -10.01 -11.97
C PRO A 23 -8.12 -11.01 -11.71
N SER A 24 -8.46 -12.30 -11.62
CA SER A 24 -7.48 -13.38 -11.43
C SER A 24 -6.44 -13.41 -12.54
N MET A 25 -5.16 -13.55 -12.17
CA MET A 25 -4.03 -13.54 -13.11
C MET A 25 -4.09 -14.64 -14.18
N GLU A 26 -4.83 -15.72 -13.93
CA GLU A 26 -4.99 -16.84 -14.86
C GLU A 26 -5.93 -16.53 -16.03
N THR A 27 -6.92 -15.65 -15.81
CA THR A 27 -8.00 -15.40 -16.78
C THR A 27 -7.68 -14.22 -17.71
N TYR A 28 -6.92 -13.24 -17.21
CA TYR A 28 -6.56 -12.05 -17.97
C TYR A 28 -5.04 -11.83 -17.92
N PRO A 29 -4.34 -11.89 -19.08
CA PRO A 29 -2.92 -11.58 -19.13
C PRO A 29 -2.69 -10.09 -18.77
N PRO A 30 -1.50 -9.73 -18.23
CA PRO A 30 -1.16 -8.35 -17.95
C PRO A 30 -1.24 -7.49 -19.22
N LEU A 31 -1.50 -6.20 -19.04
CA LEU A 31 -1.68 -5.28 -20.15
C LEU A 31 -0.41 -5.24 -21.02
N PRO A 32 -0.52 -5.32 -22.36
CA PRO A 32 0.63 -5.24 -23.26
C PRO A 32 1.15 -3.79 -23.29
N ASP A 33 1.94 -3.45 -22.29
CA ASP A 33 2.59 -2.14 -22.16
C ASP A 33 3.89 -2.14 -22.98
N ILE A 34 3.88 -1.44 -24.13
CA ILE A 34 5.01 -1.32 -25.09
C ILE A 34 6.34 -0.93 -24.39
N PHE A 35 6.26 -0.15 -23.31
CA PHE A 35 7.43 0.25 -22.54
C PHE A 35 8.03 -0.90 -21.74
N LEU A 36 7.20 -1.76 -21.14
CA LEU A 36 7.64 -2.94 -20.39
C LEU A 36 8.15 -4.06 -21.31
N ASP A 37 7.65 -4.14 -22.54
CA ASP A 37 8.12 -5.12 -23.53
C ASP A 37 9.54 -4.81 -24.05
N ASN A 38 9.97 -3.54 -23.98
CA ASN A 38 11.29 -3.10 -24.44
C ASN A 38 12.35 -3.01 -23.32
N VAL A 39 11.94 -3.12 -22.05
CA VAL A 39 12.85 -2.99 -20.90
C VAL A 39 13.11 -4.37 -20.29
N PRO A 40 14.38 -4.79 -20.11
CA PRO A 40 14.67 -6.04 -19.42
C PRO A 40 14.17 -5.99 -17.98
N HIS A 41 13.62 -7.10 -17.49
CA HIS A 41 13.06 -7.20 -16.14
C HIS A 41 14.10 -6.84 -15.07
N ILE A 42 13.73 -5.95 -14.15
CA ILE A 42 14.59 -5.45 -13.08
C ILE A 42 14.10 -6.01 -11.73
N PRO A 43 14.56 -7.19 -11.31
CA PRO A 43 14.07 -7.85 -10.09
C PRO A 43 14.48 -7.11 -8.81
N TRP A 44 15.53 -6.28 -8.89
CA TRP A 44 16.05 -5.52 -7.75
C TRP A 44 15.31 -4.20 -7.47
N ALA A 45 14.45 -3.74 -8.39
CA ALA A 45 13.78 -2.45 -8.25
C ALA A 45 12.85 -2.39 -7.03
N PHE A 46 12.09 -3.46 -6.78
CA PHE A 46 11.23 -3.56 -5.60
C PHE A 46 12.04 -3.54 -4.29
N ALA A 47 13.15 -4.27 -4.25
CA ALA A 47 14.05 -4.29 -3.09
C ALA A 47 14.66 -2.90 -2.83
N MET A 48 14.99 -2.13 -3.87
CA MET A 48 15.50 -0.77 -3.70
C MET A 48 14.43 0.22 -3.22
N CYS A 49 13.20 0.08 -3.70
CA CYS A 49 12.08 0.88 -3.17
C CYS A 49 11.83 0.60 -1.68
N GLU A 50 11.87 -0.68 -1.29
CA GLU A 50 11.76 -1.08 0.11
C GLU A 50 12.90 -0.51 0.95
N LEU A 51 14.15 -0.67 0.48
CA LEU A 51 15.33 -0.14 1.15
C LEU A 51 15.28 1.39 1.30
N ALA A 52 14.90 2.11 0.24
CA ALA A 52 14.77 3.57 0.28
C ALA A 52 13.71 4.00 1.30
N GLY A 53 12.57 3.30 1.37
CA GLY A 53 11.54 3.54 2.37
C GLY A 53 12.05 3.35 3.80
N VAL A 54 12.78 2.26 4.05
CA VAL A 54 13.40 1.97 5.35
C VAL A 54 14.43 3.05 5.72
N LEU A 55 15.30 3.45 4.79
CA LEU A 55 16.29 4.49 5.03
C LEU A 55 15.65 5.84 5.40
N LEU A 56 14.62 6.26 4.65
CA LEU A 56 13.89 7.50 4.95
C LEU A 56 13.21 7.44 6.32
N PHE A 57 12.67 6.27 6.69
CA PHE A 57 12.06 6.07 8.01
C PHE A 57 13.10 6.18 9.14
N VAL A 58 14.28 5.57 8.98
CA VAL A 58 15.38 5.66 9.96
C VAL A 58 15.85 7.10 10.15
N ILE A 59 16.03 7.85 9.05
CA ILE A 59 16.39 9.27 9.11
C ILE A 59 15.32 10.07 9.86
N TRP A 60 14.04 9.82 9.57
CA TRP A 60 12.93 10.48 10.24
C TRP A 60 12.89 10.20 11.75
N VAL A 61 13.08 8.95 12.16
CA VAL A 61 13.17 8.56 13.58
C VAL A 61 14.36 9.25 14.25
N GLY A 62 15.51 9.29 13.58
CA GLY A 62 16.69 10.03 14.06
C GLY A 62 16.38 11.50 14.34
N ILE A 63 15.77 12.20 13.37
CA ILE A 63 15.34 13.60 13.55
C ILE A 63 14.40 13.74 14.75
N LEU A 64 13.46 12.81 14.92
CA LEU A 64 12.49 12.85 16.00
C LEU A 64 13.15 12.71 17.40
N VAL A 65 14.20 11.89 17.52
CA VAL A 65 14.95 11.71 18.78
C VAL A 65 15.77 12.94 19.14
N PHE A 66 16.47 13.54 18.17
CA PHE A 66 17.37 14.68 18.43
C PHE A 66 16.64 16.03 18.54
N HIS A 67 15.40 16.15 18.06
CA HIS A 67 14.69 17.43 18.02
C HIS A 67 13.96 17.76 19.33
N ARG A 68 14.27 18.94 19.89
CA ARG A 68 13.71 19.46 21.15
C ARG A 68 12.17 19.50 21.18
N HIS A 69 11.53 19.81 20.04
CA HIS A 69 10.08 19.91 19.89
C HIS A 69 9.44 18.66 19.23
N ARG A 70 9.86 17.47 19.66
CA ARG A 70 9.38 16.15 19.20
C ARG A 70 7.85 16.03 19.04
N PHE A 71 7.06 16.55 19.97
CA PHE A 71 5.59 16.49 19.90
C PHE A 71 4.97 17.32 18.77
N ILE A 72 5.61 18.42 18.36
CA ILE A 72 5.10 19.28 17.28
C ILE A 72 5.37 18.63 15.93
N LEU A 73 6.59 18.11 15.74
CA LEU A 73 6.98 17.38 14.52
C LEU A 73 6.12 16.13 14.34
N LEU A 74 5.94 15.35 15.40
CA LEU A 74 5.15 14.14 15.37
C LEU A 74 3.69 14.42 14.97
N ARG A 75 3.08 15.48 15.52
CA ARG A 75 1.69 15.88 15.17
C ARG A 75 1.56 16.28 13.70
N ARG A 76 2.53 17.03 13.16
CA ARG A 76 2.55 17.46 11.75
C ARG A 76 2.77 16.27 10.81
N GLN A 77 3.70 15.40 11.16
CA GLN A 77 4.00 14.22 10.35
C GLN A 77 2.83 13.23 10.31
N PHE A 78 2.17 12.99 11.43
CA PHE A 78 0.98 12.12 11.45
C PHE A 78 -0.15 12.66 10.56
N SER A 79 -0.33 13.98 10.49
CA SER A 79 -1.30 14.59 9.57
C SER A 79 -0.88 14.40 8.11
N LEU A 80 0.39 14.65 7.79
CA LEU A 80 0.93 14.46 6.44
C LEU A 80 0.79 13.01 5.97
N PHE A 81 1.22 12.04 6.79
CA PHE A 81 1.05 10.63 6.46
C PHE A 81 -0.43 10.29 6.29
N GLY A 82 -1.31 10.72 7.20
CA GLY A 82 -2.75 10.49 7.07
C GLY A 82 -3.31 11.00 5.73
N SER A 83 -2.93 12.20 5.28
CA SER A 83 -3.40 12.73 3.99
C SER A 83 -2.85 11.95 2.78
N VAL A 84 -1.58 11.53 2.82
CA VAL A 84 -0.98 10.72 1.76
C VAL A 84 -1.63 9.33 1.68
N PHE A 85 -1.87 8.69 2.82
CA PHE A 85 -2.58 7.40 2.88
C PHE A 85 -4.02 7.52 2.38
N LEU A 86 -4.71 8.61 2.72
CA LEU A 86 -6.07 8.87 2.21
C LEU A 86 -6.06 9.05 0.69
N LEU A 87 -5.14 9.84 0.15
CA LEU A 87 -4.99 10.01 -1.30
C LEU A 87 -4.76 8.66 -1.99
N ARG A 88 -3.88 7.81 -1.42
CA ARG A 88 -3.62 6.45 -1.93
C ARG A 88 -4.88 5.58 -1.92
N CYS A 89 -5.71 5.69 -0.88
CA CYS A 89 -6.99 4.97 -0.85
C CYS A 89 -7.91 5.43 -1.98
N VAL A 90 -8.04 6.74 -2.18
CA VAL A 90 -8.88 7.32 -3.23
C VAL A 90 -8.39 6.89 -4.62
N THR A 91 -7.08 6.98 -4.89
CA THR A 91 -6.53 6.57 -6.19
C THR A 91 -6.66 5.07 -6.41
N MET A 92 -6.41 4.22 -5.41
CA MET A 92 -6.58 2.76 -5.55
C MET A 92 -8.04 2.34 -5.71
N LEU A 93 -8.98 3.07 -5.10
CA LEU A 93 -10.41 2.79 -5.26
C LEU A 93 -10.92 3.21 -6.64
N ILE A 94 -10.42 4.31 -7.19
CA ILE A 94 -10.83 4.83 -8.50
C ILE A 94 -10.12 4.05 -9.62
N THR A 95 -8.85 3.71 -9.46
CA THR A 95 -8.05 3.02 -10.47
C THR A 95 -8.30 1.52 -10.39
N SER A 96 -8.83 0.92 -11.46
CA SER A 96 -8.77 -0.54 -11.65
C SER A 96 -7.29 -0.93 -11.80
N LEU A 97 -6.70 -1.52 -10.77
CA LEU A 97 -5.32 -1.99 -10.85
C LEU A 97 -5.19 -3.04 -11.96
N SER A 98 -4.17 -2.86 -12.81
CA SER A 98 -3.78 -3.87 -13.77
C SER A 98 -3.25 -5.11 -13.05
N VAL A 99 -3.45 -6.26 -13.69
CA VAL A 99 -2.96 -7.54 -13.20
C VAL A 99 -1.43 -7.44 -13.04
N PRO A 100 -0.88 -7.67 -11.83
CA PRO A 100 0.56 -7.69 -11.62
C PRO A 100 1.21 -8.73 -12.53
N GLY A 101 2.44 -8.47 -12.98
CA GLY A 101 3.17 -9.45 -13.78
C GLY A 101 3.35 -10.78 -13.04
N LYS A 102 3.45 -11.89 -13.78
CA LYS A 102 3.56 -13.28 -13.26
C LYS A 102 4.72 -13.54 -12.27
N HIS A 103 5.62 -12.58 -12.09
CA HIS A 103 6.76 -12.65 -11.17
C HIS A 103 6.39 -12.27 -9.72
N LEU A 104 5.19 -11.73 -9.48
CA LEU A 104 4.67 -11.40 -8.16
C LEU A 104 3.59 -12.42 -7.80
N GLU A 105 3.88 -13.34 -6.88
CA GLU A 105 2.87 -14.26 -6.37
C GLU A 105 1.86 -13.52 -5.49
N CYS A 106 0.70 -13.17 -6.04
CA CYS A 106 -0.42 -12.74 -5.22
C CYS A 106 -1.18 -13.96 -4.73
N ARG A 107 -1.37 -14.05 -3.42
CA ARG A 107 -2.21 -15.09 -2.81
C ARG A 107 -3.67 -14.82 -3.19
N GLY A 108 -4.17 -15.52 -4.20
CA GLY A 108 -5.55 -15.43 -4.67
C GLY A 108 -6.54 -15.70 -3.53
N ARG A 109 -7.45 -14.76 -3.29
CA ARG A 109 -8.45 -14.87 -2.23
C ARG A 109 -9.63 -15.71 -2.70
N GLN A 110 -10.06 -16.66 -1.88
CA GLN A 110 -11.34 -17.34 -2.06
C GLN A 110 -12.51 -16.35 -1.83
N PRO A 111 -13.59 -16.40 -2.63
CA PRO A 111 -14.76 -15.55 -2.45
C PRO A 111 -15.43 -15.90 -1.11
N GLY A 112 -15.23 -15.04 -0.11
CA GLY A 112 -15.74 -15.20 1.24
C GLY A 112 -16.78 -14.14 1.63
N ASP A 113 -17.63 -14.47 2.60
CA ASP A 113 -18.67 -13.60 3.15
C ASP A 113 -18.11 -12.27 3.68
N ALA A 114 -18.96 -11.24 3.78
CA ALA A 114 -18.59 -9.91 4.28
C ALA A 114 -17.91 -9.95 5.66
N TRP A 115 -18.25 -10.93 6.50
CA TRP A 115 -17.62 -11.14 7.81
C TRP A 115 -16.15 -11.58 7.70
N GLN A 116 -15.84 -12.48 6.76
CA GLN A 116 -14.46 -12.93 6.51
C GLN A 116 -13.62 -11.79 5.91
N LYS A 117 -14.25 -10.91 5.12
CA LYS A 117 -13.60 -9.68 4.61
C LYS A 117 -13.17 -8.76 5.73
N LEU A 118 -14.07 -8.51 6.69
CA LEU A 118 -13.78 -7.71 7.88
C LEU A 118 -12.69 -8.35 8.75
N GLN A 119 -12.75 -9.66 9.00
CA GLN A 119 -11.74 -10.37 9.79
C GLN A 119 -10.34 -10.23 9.19
N GLN A 120 -10.21 -10.35 7.87
CA GLN A 120 -8.90 -10.24 7.23
C GLN A 120 -8.45 -8.79 7.09
N ALA A 121 -9.37 -7.85 6.89
CA ALA A 121 -9.02 -6.42 6.96
C ALA A 121 -8.56 -6.03 8.38
N PHE A 122 -9.08 -6.68 9.41
CA PHE A 122 -8.61 -6.55 10.79
C PHE A 122 -7.23 -7.18 11.00
N GLN A 123 -6.96 -8.35 10.41
CA GLN A 123 -5.62 -8.95 10.43
C GLN A 123 -4.54 -8.11 9.74
N ILE A 124 -4.90 -7.39 8.67
CA ILE A 124 -3.96 -6.47 7.97
C ILE A 124 -3.72 -5.20 8.78
N TRP A 125 -4.71 -4.81 9.59
CA TRP A 125 -4.64 -3.59 10.40
C TRP A 125 -3.89 -3.78 11.72
N GLN A 126 -3.94 -4.99 12.30
CA GLN A 126 -3.24 -5.36 13.54
C GLN A 126 -1.73 -5.47 13.33
#